data_AF-A0A166QEI8-F1
#
_entry.id   AF-A0A166QEI8-F1
#
_cell.length_a   1.000
_cell.length_b   1.000
_cell.length_c   1.000
_cell.angle_alpha   90.00
_cell.angle_beta   90.00
_cell.angle_gamma   90.00
#
_symmetry.space_group_name_H-M   'P 1'
#
loop_
_entity.id
_entity.type
_entity.pdbx_description
1 polymer ?
#
loop_
_entity_poly.entity_id
_entity_poly.type
_entity_poly.pdbx_seq_one_letter_code
_entity_poly.pdbx_strand_id
1 'polypeptide(L)'
;MKLSVTSVFLVLAYASASVLAQTYTQTSSAVGSAFTFEAIADPTAGFVIYGDEATAQSAGLVSSTSFTFTLDPACILSSHSYENRH
;
A
#
# COMPACT_ATOMS: atom_id res chain seq x y z
N MET A 1 57.58 3.34 -9.69
CA MET A 1 56.59 3.47 -8.59
C MET A 1 56.50 2.09 -7.91
N LYS A 2 56.89 1.97 -6.63
CA LYS A 2 56.81 0.69 -5.90
C LYS A 2 55.45 0.62 -5.20
N LEU A 3 54.55 -0.24 -5.69
CA LEU A 3 53.31 -0.55 -5.00
C LEU A 3 53.65 -1.31 -3.71
N SER A 4 53.25 -0.76 -2.56
CA SER A 4 53.46 -1.40 -1.27
C SER A 4 52.62 -2.67 -1.19
N VAL A 5 53.23 -3.78 -0.79
CA VAL A 5 52.57 -5.09 -0.64
C VAL A 5 51.36 -4.98 0.29
N THR A 6 51.43 -4.16 1.33
CA THR A 6 50.32 -3.86 2.24
C THR A 6 49.12 -3.21 1.55
N SER A 7 49.34 -2.33 0.56
CA SER A 7 48.23 -1.75 -0.21
C SER A 7 47.54 -2.79 -1.08
N VAL A 8 48.27 -3.76 -1.61
CA VAL A 8 47.71 -4.85 -2.41
C VAL A 8 46.82 -5.76 -1.55
N PHE A 9 47.30 -6.11 -0.35
CA PHE A 9 46.53 -6.92 0.60
C PHE A 9 45.26 -6.23 1.10
N LEU A 10 45.31 -4.91 1.31
CA LEU A 10 44.15 -4.14 1.79
C LEU A 10 43.04 -4.06 0.72
N VAL A 11 43.41 -3.86 -0.54
CA VAL A 11 42.46 -3.84 -1.66
C VAL A 11 41.81 -5.22 -1.87
N LEU A 12 42.60 -6.29 -1.76
CA LEU A 12 42.08 -7.65 -1.91
C LEU A 12 41.10 -8.01 -0.78
N ALA A 13 41.40 -7.61 0.47
CA ALA A 13 40.50 -7.80 1.61
C ALA A 13 39.18 -7.04 1.46
N TYR A 14 39.21 -5.80 0.94
CA TYR A 14 38.02 -5.01 0.65
C TYR A 14 37.17 -5.59 -0.49
N ALA A 15 37.82 -6.13 -1.53
CA ALA A 15 37.14 -6.77 -2.66
C ALA A 15 36.48 -8.12 -2.27
N SER A 16 37.01 -8.80 -1.25
CA SER A 16 36.45 -10.06 -0.72
C SER A 16 35.34 -9.87 0.32
N ALA A 17 34.99 -8.64 0.66
CA ALA A 17 33.89 -8.37 1.58
C ALA A 17 32.56 -8.77 0.92
N SER A 18 31.97 -9.88 1.39
CA SER A 18 30.65 -10.32 0.98
C SER A 18 29.59 -9.37 1.54
N VAL A 19 28.93 -8.61 0.68
CA VAL A 19 27.72 -7.88 1.05
C VAL A 19 26.55 -8.86 1.11
N LEU A 20 25.86 -8.90 2.24
CA LEU A 20 24.58 -9.59 2.37
C LEU A 20 23.52 -8.82 1.56
N ALA A 21 23.43 -9.12 0.26
CA ALA A 21 22.37 -8.62 -0.60
C ALA A 21 21.25 -9.65 -0.65
N GLN A 22 20.09 -9.30 -0.08
CA GLN A 22 18.89 -10.11 -0.22
C GLN A 22 18.14 -9.68 -1.49
N THR A 23 17.92 -10.63 -2.41
CA THR A 23 17.16 -10.38 -3.64
C THR A 23 15.72 -10.82 -3.42
N TYR A 24 14.77 -9.95 -3.72
CA TYR A 24 13.34 -10.26 -3.70
C TYR A 24 12.84 -10.40 -5.14
N THR A 25 11.98 -11.40 -5.36
CA THR A 25 11.23 -11.55 -6.60
C THR A 25 9.77 -11.16 -6.36
N GLN A 26 9.16 -10.47 -7.34
CA GLN A 26 7.75 -10.15 -7.27
C GLN A 26 6.93 -11.44 -7.35
N THR A 27 6.06 -11.67 -6.36
CA THR A 27 5.16 -12.82 -6.30
C THR A 27 3.77 -12.52 -6.82
N SER A 28 3.32 -11.27 -6.71
CA SER A 28 2.01 -10.83 -7.20
C SER A 28 2.03 -9.36 -7.63
N SER A 29 1.08 -9.01 -8.49
CA SER A 29 0.80 -7.64 -8.92
C SER A 29 -0.72 -7.43 -8.89
N ALA A 30 -1.18 -6.39 -8.21
CA ALA A 30 -2.58 -6.03 -8.12
C ALA A 30 -2.83 -4.74 -8.92
N VAL A 31 -3.68 -4.81 -9.93
CA VAL A 31 -4.04 -3.69 -10.81
C VAL A 31 -5.54 -3.69 -11.02
N GLY A 32 -6.20 -2.53 -10.93
CA GLY A 32 -7.64 -2.42 -11.10
C GLY A 32 -8.43 -3.16 -10.03
N SER A 33 -9.33 -4.06 -10.44
CA SER A 33 -10.29 -4.80 -9.60
C SER A 33 -9.70 -6.01 -8.87
N ALA A 34 -8.55 -5.84 -8.20
CA ALA A 34 -7.83 -6.92 -7.53
C ALA A 34 -8.31 -7.22 -6.09
N PHE A 35 -9.30 -6.48 -5.59
CA PHE A 35 -9.73 -6.50 -4.18
C PHE A 35 -11.23 -6.76 -4.05
N THR A 36 -11.63 -7.27 -2.89
CA THR A 36 -13.04 -7.45 -2.50
C THR A 36 -13.47 -6.37 -1.52
N PHE A 37 -14.76 -6.02 -1.54
CA PHE A 37 -15.35 -5.05 -0.61
C PHE A 37 -15.99 -5.75 0.57
N GLU A 38 -15.70 -5.27 1.78
CA GLU A 38 -16.26 -5.80 3.02
C GLU A 38 -17.33 -4.86 3.55
N ALA A 39 -18.60 -5.26 3.46
CA ALA A 39 -19.72 -4.54 4.05
C ALA A 39 -19.94 -5.03 5.50
N ILE A 40 -19.01 -4.67 6.40
CA ILE A 40 -19.02 -5.07 7.81
C ILE A 40 -19.08 -3.85 8.74
N ALA A 41 -19.47 -4.09 9.99
CA ALA A 41 -19.27 -3.10 11.05
C ALA A 41 -17.77 -2.89 11.29
N ASP A 42 -17.36 -1.66 11.61
CA ASP A 42 -15.96 -1.37 11.85
C ASP A 42 -15.42 -2.16 13.05
N PRO A 43 -14.41 -3.04 12.87
CA PRO A 43 -13.85 -3.83 13.96
C PRO A 43 -13.17 -2.96 15.03
N THR A 44 -12.82 -1.71 14.71
CA THR A 44 -12.22 -0.76 15.65
C THR A 44 -13.23 0.15 16.34
N ALA A 45 -14.53 -0.06 16.11
CA ALA A 45 -15.64 0.72 16.67
C ALA A 45 -15.57 2.23 16.37
N GLY A 46 -15.00 2.59 15.23
CA GLY A 46 -14.95 3.93 14.67
C GLY A 46 -16.27 4.36 14.03
N PHE A 47 -16.36 5.66 13.75
CA PHE A 47 -17.53 6.29 13.11
C PHE A 47 -17.44 6.19 11.59
N VAL A 48 -17.36 4.96 11.08
CA VAL A 48 -17.24 4.65 9.65
C VAL A 48 -18.28 3.59 9.27
N ILE A 49 -18.87 3.73 8.09
CA ILE A 49 -19.77 2.73 7.50
C ILE A 49 -19.05 2.13 6.30
N TYR A 50 -18.72 0.85 6.37
CA TYR A 50 -18.22 0.12 5.21
C TYR A 50 -19.38 -0.43 4.39
N GLY A 51 -19.37 -0.15 3.09
CA GLY A 51 -20.40 -0.59 2.14
C GLY A 51 -19.86 -1.52 1.07
N ASP A 52 -20.76 -2.13 0.30
CA ASP A 52 -20.38 -2.93 -0.86
C ASP A 52 -19.83 -2.07 -2.01
N GLU A 53 -19.20 -2.74 -2.98
CA GLU A 53 -18.57 -2.10 -4.13
C GLU A 53 -19.55 -1.25 -4.95
N ALA A 54 -20.75 -1.76 -5.21
CA ALA A 54 -21.73 -1.07 -6.05
C ALA A 54 -22.18 0.24 -5.39
N THR A 55 -22.40 0.20 -4.08
CA THR A 55 -22.74 1.38 -3.27
C THR A 55 -21.59 2.39 -3.27
N ALA A 56 -20.34 1.92 -3.10
CA ALA A 56 -19.15 2.78 -3.11
C ALA A 56 -18.91 3.43 -4.48
N GLN A 57 -19.09 2.69 -5.59
CA GLN A 57 -18.98 3.22 -6.95
C GLN A 57 -20.10 4.22 -7.26
N SER A 58 -21.34 3.91 -6.88
CA SER A 58 -22.49 4.80 -7.06
C SER A 58 -22.33 6.11 -6.30
N ALA A 59 -21.74 6.06 -5.10
CA ALA A 59 -21.41 7.23 -4.29
C ALA A 59 -20.15 7.97 -4.76
N GLY A 60 -19.45 7.49 -5.80
CA GLY A 60 -18.21 8.08 -6.30
C GLY A 60 -17.01 7.92 -5.36
N LEU A 61 -17.11 7.05 -4.35
CA LEU A 61 -16.04 6.77 -3.39
C LEU A 61 -14.96 5.87 -3.98
N VAL A 62 -15.32 5.07 -4.98
CA VAL A 62 -14.41 4.18 -5.70
C VAL A 62 -14.60 4.31 -7.19
N SER A 63 -13.47 4.32 -7.91
CA SER A 63 -13.44 4.12 -9.36
C SER A 63 -12.36 3.12 -9.71
N SER A 64 -12.69 2.16 -10.57
CA SER A 64 -11.77 1.13 -11.04
C SER A 64 -11.81 1.04 -12.55
N THR A 65 -10.63 1.02 -13.16
CA THR A 65 -10.41 0.70 -14.57
C THR A 65 -9.46 -0.49 -14.67
N SER A 66 -9.17 -0.95 -15.88
CA SER A 66 -8.18 -2.01 -16.10
C SER A 66 -6.77 -1.67 -15.60
N PHE A 67 -6.47 -0.39 -15.35
CA PHE A 67 -5.13 0.07 -14.97
C PHE A 67 -5.10 0.89 -13.68
N THR A 68 -6.22 1.49 -13.28
CA THR A 68 -6.29 2.41 -12.15
C THR A 68 -7.32 1.95 -11.15
N PHE A 69 -6.99 2.08 -9.87
CA PHE A 69 -7.92 1.94 -8.76
C PHE A 69 -7.81 3.20 -7.92
N THR A 70 -8.92 3.89 -7.72
CA THR A 70 -8.98 5.16 -7.01
C THR A 70 -9.95 5.03 -5.84
N LEU A 71 -9.47 5.40 -4.66
CA LEU A 71 -10.26 5.61 -3.46
C LEU A 71 -10.38 7.11 -3.24
N ASP A 72 -11.60 7.62 -3.23
CA ASP A 72 -11.84 9.00 -2.87
C ASP A 72 -11.80 9.15 -1.33
N PRO A 73 -11.03 10.10 -0.78
CA PRO A 73 -10.91 10.29 0.65
C PRO A 73 -12.13 10.99 1.28
N ALA A 74 -13.15 11.36 0.50
CA ALA A 74 -14.37 11.95 1.03
C ALA A 74 -15.08 10.96 1.97
N CYS A 75 -14.93 11.23 3.27
CA CYS A 75 -15.75 10.61 4.29
C CYS A 75 -17.19 11.10 4.12
N ILE A 76 -18.07 10.28 3.54
CA ILE A 76 -19.50 10.49 3.67
C ILE A 76 -19.88 10.08 5.09
N LEU A 77 -19.73 11.01 6.02
CA LEU A 77 -20.54 10.99 7.24
C LEU A 77 -21.98 11.04 6.75
N SER A 78 -22.69 9.91 6.84
CA SER A 78 -24.10 9.88 6.45
C SER A 78 -24.80 11.02 7.20
N SER A 79 -25.46 11.89 6.45
CA SER A 79 -26.20 13.05 6.95
C SER A 79 -27.40 12.68 7.84
N HIS A 80 -27.51 11.41 8.26
CA HIS A 80 -28.59 10.89 9.09
C HIS A 80 -28.41 11.13 10.60
N SER A 81 -27.28 11.70 11.05
CA SER A 81 -26.98 11.86 12.49
C SER A 81 -27.00 13.31 13.00
N TYR A 82 -27.51 14.27 12.21
CA TYR A 82 -27.65 15.68 12.64
C TYR A 82 -29.10 16.18 12.74
N GLU A 83 -30.11 15.30 12.62
CA GLU A 83 -31.52 15.68 12.73
C GLU A 83 -32.21 15.00 13.93
N ASN A 84 -31.60 15.03 15.11
CA ASN A 84 -32.33 14.72 16.36
C ASN A 84 -31.66 15.25 17.64
N ARG A 85 -31.22 16.51 17.62
CA ARG A 85 -30.85 17.26 18.83
C ARG A 85 -31.55 18.62 18.87
N HIS A 86 -32.87 18.60 19.04
CA HIS A 86 -33.65 19.70 19.62
C HIS A 86 -34.76 19.14 20.50
#